data_AF-A0A259MK55-F1
#
_entry.id   AF-A0A259MK55-F1
#
_cell.length_a   1.000
_cell.length_b   1.000
_cell.length_c   1.000
_cell.angle_alpha   90.00
_cell.angle_beta   90.00
_cell.angle_gamma   90.00
#
_symmetry.space_group_name_H-M   'P 1'
#
loop_
_entity.id
_entity.type
_entity.pdbx_description
1 polymer ?
#
loop_
_entity_poly.entity_id
_entity_poly.type
_entity_poly.pdbx_seq_one_letter_code
_entity_poly.pdbx_strand_id
1 'polypeptide(L)'
;MALQEIGRIALRAEGEWWVAHHARLDTMDGATELGRIRLNLVQQDRLLKEQFIAFIREAFSVACREALGMTPEYPKPPMPAPEHERGS
;
A
#
# COMPACT_ATOMS: atom_id res chain seq x y z
N MET A 1 16.53 -15.19 6.43
CA MET A 1 16.17 -13.78 6.18
C MET A 1 15.24 -13.35 7.30
N ALA A 2 15.53 -12.23 7.95
CA ALA A 2 14.69 -11.73 9.04
C ALA A 2 13.42 -11.08 8.47
N LEU A 3 12.29 -11.33 9.11
CA LEU A 3 11.00 -10.68 8.83
C LEU A 3 10.93 -9.44 9.72
N GLN A 4 10.66 -8.28 9.12
CA GLN A 4 10.55 -7.01 9.85
C GLN A 4 9.30 -6.26 9.40
N GLU A 5 8.58 -5.69 10.36
CA GLU A 5 7.47 -4.76 10.10
C GLU A 5 8.05 -3.39 9.75
N ILE A 6 8.15 -3.12 8.45
CA ILE A 6 8.77 -1.88 7.93
C ILE A 6 7.73 -0.76 7.81
N GLY A 7 6.45 -1.10 7.91
CA GLY A 7 5.33 -0.21 7.73
C GLY A 7 4.11 -0.93 7.17
N ARG A 8 3.15 -0.16 6.68
CA ARG A 8 1.96 -0.65 5.97
C ARG A 8 1.82 0.01 4.61
N ILE A 9 1.18 -0.70 3.70
CA ILE A 9 0.69 -0.10 2.46
C ILE A 9 -0.72 0.44 2.70
N ALA A 10 -0.87 1.75 2.59
CA ALA A 10 -2.14 2.45 2.70
C ALA A 10 -2.61 2.89 1.31
N LEU A 11 -3.92 2.78 1.05
CA LEU A 11 -4.53 3.17 -0.21
C LEU A 11 -5.46 4.36 0.05
N ARG A 12 -5.29 5.45 -0.70
CA ARG A 12 -6.09 6.67 -0.56
C ARG A 12 -6.65 7.13 -1.90
N ALA A 13 -7.85 7.68 -1.88
CA ALA A 13 -8.40 8.40 -3.03
C ALA A 13 -7.95 9.86 -2.92
N GLU A 14 -7.24 10.34 -3.93
CA GLU A 14 -6.68 11.70 -3.99
C GLU A 14 -7.10 12.34 -5.32
N GLY A 15 -8.19 13.12 -5.27
CA GLY A 15 -8.84 13.63 -6.46
C GLY A 15 -9.29 12.50 -7.38
N GLU A 16 -8.73 12.46 -8.59
CA GLU A 16 -9.06 11.45 -9.61
C GLU A 16 -8.17 10.18 -9.53
N TRP A 17 -7.32 10.10 -8.51
CA TRP A 17 -6.33 9.04 -8.36
C TRP A 17 -6.63 8.14 -7.17
N TRP A 18 -6.29 6.87 -7.34
CA TRP A 18 -6.16 5.92 -6.26
C TRP A 18 -4.68 5.66 -6.05
N VAL A 19 -4.16 6.11 -4.91
CA VAL A 19 -2.73 6.20 -4.62
C VAL A 19 -2.36 5.20 -3.54
N ALA A 20 -1.34 4.38 -3.80
CA ALA A 20 -0.73 3.47 -2.85
C ALA A 20 0.48 4.14 -2.21
N HIS A 21 0.49 4.17 -0.89
CA HIS A 21 1.54 4.76 -0.06
C HIS A 21 2.17 3.69 0.82
N HIS A 22 3.48 3.75 1.00
CA HIS A 22 4.15 3.13 2.14
C HIS A 22 4.16 4.12 3.31
N ALA A 23 3.67 3.69 4.46
CA ALA A 23 3.58 4.52 5.66
C ALA A 23 4.00 3.74 6.90
N ARG A 24 4.27 4.47 7.98
CA ARG A 24 4.47 3.85 9.30
C ARG A 24 3.15 3.18 9.75
N LEU A 25 3.26 2.21 10.66
CA LEU A 25 2.11 1.41 11.10
C LEU A 25 1.01 2.27 11.74
N ASP A 26 1.41 3.29 12.49
CA ASP A 26 0.57 4.14 13.34
C ASP A 26 0.28 5.52 12.72
N THR A 27 1.00 5.93 11.68
CA THR A 27 0.87 7.26 11.09
C THR A 27 1.16 7.30 9.59
N MET A 28 0.51 8.25 8.90
CA MET A 28 0.79 8.60 7.50
C MET A 28 1.81 9.73 7.37
N ASP A 29 2.37 10.22 8.48
CA ASP A 29 3.44 11.22 8.46
C ASP A 29 4.72 10.66 7.83
N GLY A 30 5.19 11.31 6.77
CA GLY A 30 6.28 10.84 5.92
C GLY A 30 5.90 9.65 5.03
N ALA A 31 4.61 9.44 4.74
CA ALA A 31 4.18 8.41 3.80
C ALA A 31 4.72 8.70 2.38
N THR A 32 5.25 7.66 1.74
CA THR A 32 5.85 7.75 0.40
C THR A 32 4.93 7.10 -0.62
N GLU A 33 4.61 7.82 -1.70
CA GLU A 33 3.88 7.25 -2.83
C GLU A 33 4.71 6.13 -3.49
N LEU A 34 4.11 4.94 -3.61
CA LEU A 34 4.67 3.80 -4.33
C LEU A 34 4.12 3.69 -5.75
N GLY A 35 2.91 4.21 -5.96
CA GLY A 35 2.28 4.26 -7.27
C GLY A 35 0.83 4.69 -7.18
N ARG A 36 0.26 5.06 -8.34
CA ARG A 36 -1.12 5.50 -8.45
C ARG A 36 -1.76 5.02 -9.75
N ILE A 37 -3.08 4.86 -9.71
CA ILE A 37 -3.90 4.54 -10.87
C ILE A 37 -5.12 5.44 -10.90
N ARG A 38 -5.64 5.77 -12.08
CA ARG A 38 -6.85 6.57 -12.20
C ARG A 38 -8.03 5.82 -11.59
N LEU A 39 -8.82 6.48 -10.74
CA LEU A 39 -10.00 5.89 -10.11
C LEU A 39 -10.99 5.36 -11.14
N ASN A 40 -11.25 6.12 -12.21
CA ASN A 40 -12.20 5.73 -13.26
C ASN A 40 -11.83 4.44 -14.00
N LEU A 41 -10.57 3.99 -13.94
CA LEU A 41 -10.13 2.73 -14.56
C LEU A 41 -10.39 1.50 -13.67
N VAL A 42 -10.43 1.67 -12.36
CA VAL A 42 -10.46 0.56 -11.40
C VAL A 42 -11.64 0.60 -10.44
N GLN A 43 -12.38 1.71 -10.35
CA GLN A 43 -13.39 1.93 -9.30
C GLN A 43 -14.44 0.82 -9.24
N GLN A 44 -14.91 0.37 -10.41
CA GLN A 44 -15.98 -0.62 -10.57
C GLN A 44 -15.48 -2.06 -10.64
N ASP A 45 -14.16 -2.27 -10.72
CA ASP A 45 -13.58 -3.60 -10.86
C ASP A 45 -12.72 -3.95 -9.64
N ARG A 46 -13.28 -4.80 -8.79
CA ARG A 46 -12.61 -5.28 -7.59
C ARG A 46 -11.35 -6.08 -7.90
N LEU A 47 -11.35 -6.87 -8.98
CA LEU A 47 -10.20 -7.69 -9.36
C LEU A 47 -9.03 -6.80 -9.79
N LEU A 48 -9.30 -5.75 -10.59
CA LEU A 48 -8.25 -4.77 -10.96
C LEU A 48 -7.68 -4.05 -9.74
N LYS A 49 -8.52 -3.71 -8.76
CA LYS A 49 -8.05 -3.13 -7.49
C LYS A 49 -7.11 -4.09 -6.74
N GLU A 50 -7.51 -5.35 -6.61
CA GLU A 50 -6.71 -6.37 -5.93
C GLU A 50 -5.39 -6.64 -6.67
N GLN A 51 -5.41 -6.69 -8.00
CA GLN A 51 -4.21 -6.85 -8.83
C GLN A 51 -3.25 -5.66 -8.71
N PHE A 52 -3.77 -4.43 -8.69
CA PHE A 52 -2.95 -3.25 -8.46
C PHE A 52 -2.25 -3.29 -7.09
N ILE A 53 -2.98 -3.65 -6.02
CA ILE A 53 -2.39 -3.79 -4.68
C ILE A 53 -1.32 -4.88 -4.66
N ALA A 54 -1.59 -6.03 -5.28
CA ALA A 54 -0.65 -7.15 -5.35
C ALA A 54 0.63 -6.75 -6.10
N PHE A 55 0.51 -6.03 -7.22
CA PHE A 55 1.63 -5.50 -7.98
C PHE A 55 2.49 -4.54 -7.15
N ILE A 56 1.87 -3.57 -6.46
CA ILE A 56 2.60 -2.62 -5.61
C ILE A 56 3.33 -3.34 -4.47
N ARG A 57 2.69 -4.34 -3.84
CA ARG A 57 3.32 -5.18 -2.80
C ARG A 57 4.54 -5.92 -3.33
N GLU A 58 4.42 -6.58 -4.47
CA GLU A 58 5.56 -7.32 -5.04
C GLU A 58 6.70 -6.38 -5.42
N ALA A 59 6.40 -5.27 -6.10
CA ALA A 59 7.39 -4.26 -6.49
C ALA A 59 8.12 -3.68 -5.27
N PHE A 60 7.40 -3.33 -4.20
CA PHE A 60 8.02 -2.83 -2.97
C PHE A 60 8.86 -3.90 -2.27
N SER A 61 8.43 -5.17 -2.32
CA SER A 61 9.17 -6.29 -1.74
C SER A 61 10.48 -6.54 -2.49
N VAL A 62 10.50 -6.42 -3.82
CA VAL A 62 11.72 -6.47 -4.63
C VAL A 62 12.68 -5.35 -4.19
N ALA A 63 12.20 -4.11 -4.10
CA ALA A 63 13.01 -2.97 -3.69
C ALA A 63 13.59 -3.15 -2.27
N CYS A 64 12.82 -3.66 -1.33
CA CYS A 64 13.30 -3.96 0.03
C CYS A 64 14.38 -5.05 0.04
N ARG A 65 14.24 -6.10 -0.77
CA ARG A 65 15.25 -7.16 -0.86
C ARG A 65 16.57 -6.63 -1.42
N GLU A 66 16.49 -5.81 -2.46
CA GLU A 66 17.68 -5.24 -3.12
C GLU A 66 18.39 -4.19 -2.26
N ALA A 67 17.63 -3.29 -1.62
CA ALA A 67 18.20 -2.19 -0.85
C ALA A 67 18.58 -2.57 0.58
N LEU A 68 17.83 -3.48 1.22
CA LEU A 68 17.89 -3.74 2.66
C LEU A 68 18.15 -5.22 3.00
N GLY A 69 18.21 -6.11 2.01
CA GLY A 69 18.46 -7.54 2.23
C GLY A 69 17.35 -8.26 2.99
N MET A 70 16.13 -7.70 3.03
CA MET A 70 14.99 -8.23 3.78
C MET A 70 13.71 -8.32 2.94
N THR A 71 12.79 -9.16 3.39
CA THR A 71 11.45 -9.29 2.80
C THR A 71 10.42 -8.67 3.75
N PRO A 72 9.66 -7.65 3.31
CA PRO A 72 8.62 -7.04 4.13
C PRO A 72 7.50 -8.05 4.43
N GLU A 73 7.02 -8.03 5.68
CA GLU A 73 5.73 -8.65 6.01
C GLU A 73 4.61 -7.64 5.83
N TYR A 74 3.54 -8.09 5.18
CA TYR A 74 2.29 -7.31 5.09
C TYR A 74 1.25 -7.98 5.97
N PRO A 75 0.46 -7.20 6.74
CA PRO A 75 -0.55 -7.77 7.61
C PRO A 75 -1.58 -8.59 6.82
N LYS A 76 -1.92 -9.76 7.38
CA LYS A 76 -2.97 -10.67 6.91
C LYS A 76 -3.97 -10.89 8.05
N PRO A 77 -5.25 -10.51 7.91
CA PRO A 77 -5.87 -9.88 6.74
C PRO A 77 -5.36 -8.44 6.53
N PRO A 78 -5.59 -7.83 5.34
CA PRO A 78 -5.26 -6.43 5.09
C PRO A 78 -5.83 -5.56 6.21
N MET A 79 -4.98 -4.84 6.95
CA MET A 79 -5.49 -3.96 8.01
C MET A 79 -6.35 -2.87 7.35
N PRO A 80 -7.62 -2.73 7.73
CA PRO A 80 -8.41 -1.60 7.28
C PRO A 80 -7.75 -0.32 7.76
N ALA A 81 -7.92 0.78 7.00
CA ALA A 81 -7.42 2.07 7.43
C ALA A 81 -7.90 2.36 8.87
N PRO A 82 -7.07 2.99 9.73
CA PRO A 82 -7.50 3.48 11.03
C PRO A 82 -8.82 4.25 10.93
N GLU A 83 -9.67 4.18 11.95
CA GLU A 83 -11.03 4.76 11.91
C GLU A 83 -11.03 6.25 11.56
N HIS A 84 -10.01 7.00 12.01
CA HIS A 84 -9.84 8.42 11.68
C HIS A 84 -9.42 8.69 10.23
N GLU A 85 -9.07 7.66 9.46
CA GLU A 85 -8.74 7.73 8.02
C GLU A 85 -9.84 7.13 7.14
N ARG A 86 -10.83 6.45 7.75
CA ARG A 86 -12.04 6.00 7.03
C ARG A 86 -12.92 7.23 6.85
N GLY A 87 -12.78 7.90 5.72
CA GLY A 87 -13.70 8.98 5.34
C GLY A 87 -15.15 8.55 5.53
N SER A 88 -15.98 9.44 6.07
CA SER A 88 -17.43 9.27 6.18
C SER A 88 -18.09 8.84 4.87
#